data_AF-A0A6G3ZCG2-F1
#
_entry.id   AF-A0A6G3ZCG2-F1
#
_cell.length_a   1.000
_cell.length_b   1.000
_cell.length_c   1.000
_cell.angle_alpha   90.00
_cell.angle_beta   90.00
_cell.angle_gamma   90.00
#
_symmetry.space_group_name_H-M   'P 1'
#
loop_
_entity.id
_entity.type
_entity.pdbx_description
1 polymer ?
#
loop_
_entity_poly.entity_id
_entity_poly.type
_entity_poly.pdbx_seq_one_letter_code
_entity_poly.pdbx_strand_id
1 'polypeptide(L)' 'MTGLQPYSPNRDFPHPMMPPTLPLGRLINPFTYPLVWQLFWQAFRQPINQWRVETLHLPAWQRNPLGNEGWQRVSILYG' A
#
# COMPACT_ATOMS: atom_id res chain seq x y z
N MET A 1 -10.18 3.65 -21.82
CA MET A 1 -8.99 2.79 -21.84
C MET A 1 -8.53 2.65 -20.40
N THR A 2 -8.83 1.52 -19.74
CA THR A 2 -8.36 1.21 -18.39
C THR A 2 -6.88 0.83 -18.48
N GLY A 3 -6.00 1.84 -18.52
CA GLY A 3 -4.56 1.61 -18.49
C GLY A 3 -4.16 1.02 -17.14
N LEU A 4 -3.26 0.02 -17.16
CA LEU A 4 -2.67 -0.55 -15.96
C LEU A 4 -1.95 0.56 -15.18
N GLN A 5 -2.56 1.07 -14.12
CA GLN A 5 -1.90 2.06 -13.28
C GLN A 5 -0.87 1.35 -12.39
N PRO A 6 0.37 1.86 -12.32
CA PRO A 6 1.43 1.25 -11.53
C PRO A 6 1.12 1.36 -10.03
N TYR A 7 1.02 0.21 -9.37
CA TYR A 7 0.94 0.11 -7.90
C TYR A 7 2.32 0.20 -7.21
N SER A 8 3.41 0.21 -7.99
CA SER A 8 4.75 0.50 -7.50
C SER A 8 5.04 2.01 -7.55
N PRO A 9 5.77 2.55 -6.54
CA PRO A 9 6.12 3.97 -6.50
C PRO A 9 6.86 4.42 -7.75
N ASN A 10 6.39 5.48 -8.38
CA ASN A 10 7.07 6.11 -9.50
C ASN A 10 6.89 7.64 -9.48
N ARG A 11 7.62 8.32 -10.36
CA ARG A 11 7.61 9.79 -10.46
C ARG A 11 6.58 10.30 -11.47
N ASP A 12 6.10 9.45 -12.35
CA ASP A 12 5.26 9.87 -13.49
C ASP A 12 3.77 9.91 -13.13
N PHE A 13 3.36 9.09 -12.17
CA PHE A 13 1.98 8.91 -11.74
C PHE A 13 1.89 8.88 -10.21
N PRO A 14 0.90 9.54 -9.60
CA PRO A 14 0.55 9.33 -8.20
C PRO A 14 -0.08 7.95 -7.99
N HIS A 15 -0.23 7.54 -6.74
CA HIS A 15 -0.92 6.31 -6.38
C HIS A 15 -2.34 6.29 -6.97
N PRO A 16 -2.84 5.15 -7.52
CA PRO A 16 -4.14 5.05 -8.20
C PRO A 16 -5.36 5.56 -7.41
N MET A 17 -5.27 5.50 -6.08
CA MET A 17 -6.33 5.98 -5.16
C MET A 17 -6.31 7.51 -4.94
N MET A 18 -5.32 8.23 -5.47
CA MET A 18 -5.28 9.69 -5.40
C MET A 18 -6.21 10.28 -6.47
N PRO A 19 -6.90 11.40 -6.19
CA PRO A 19 -7.68 12.11 -7.19
C PRO A 19 -6.83 12.48 -8.41
N PRO A 20 -7.26 12.14 -9.64
CA PRO A 20 -6.50 12.44 -10.86
C PRO A 20 -6.43 13.95 -11.16
N THR A 21 -7.26 14.74 -10.49
CA THR A 21 -7.35 16.19 -10.64
C THR A 21 -6.33 16.95 -9.80
N LEU A 22 -5.60 16.28 -8.91
CA LEU A 22 -4.55 16.91 -8.11
C LEU A 22 -3.22 16.90 -8.89
N PRO A 23 -2.68 18.07 -9.30
CA PRO A 23 -1.39 18.13 -9.98
C PRO A 23 -0.26 17.96 -8.96
N LEU A 24 -0.06 16.72 -8.48
CA LEU A 24 0.91 16.43 -7.42
C LEU A 24 2.37 16.60 -7.88
N GLY A 25 2.63 16.67 -9.19
CA GLY A 25 3.98 16.93 -9.70
C GLY A 25 4.94 15.76 -9.45
N ARG A 26 5.99 15.66 -10.28
CA ARG A 26 6.85 14.46 -10.34
C ARG A 26 7.60 14.17 -9.04
N LEU A 27 7.80 15.19 -8.20
CA LEU A 27 8.48 15.05 -6.91
C LEU A 27 7.57 14.49 -5.81
N ILE A 28 6.27 14.75 -5.85
CA ILE A 28 5.33 14.34 -4.78
C ILE A 28 4.69 12.98 -5.12
N ASN A 29 4.53 12.67 -6.41
CA ASN A 29 4.02 11.39 -6.90
C ASN A 29 4.54 10.16 -6.13
N PRO A 30 5.85 9.96 -5.92
CA PRO A 30 6.35 8.79 -5.19
C PRO A 30 5.96 8.77 -3.70
N PHE A 31 5.76 9.93 -3.07
CA PHE A 31 5.33 10.03 -1.66
C PHE A 31 3.86 9.69 -1.45
N THR A 32 3.04 9.73 -2.50
CA THR A 32 1.63 9.34 -2.41
C THR A 32 1.46 7.85 -2.11
N TYR A 33 2.40 7.01 -2.53
CA TYR A 33 2.38 5.56 -2.32
C TYR A 33 2.47 5.18 -0.84
N PRO A 34 3.53 5.55 -0.08
CA PRO A 34 3.60 5.24 1.34
C PRO A 34 2.47 5.92 2.14
N LEU A 35 2.00 7.09 1.70
CA LEU A 35 0.84 7.76 2.32
C LEU A 35 -0.43 6.90 2.21
N VAL A 36 -0.78 6.45 1.01
CA VAL A 36 -1.97 5.62 0.82
C VAL A 36 -1.85 4.30 1.58
N TRP A 37 -0.68 3.65 1.57
CA TRP A 37 -0.47 2.44 2.37
C TRP A 37 -0.61 2.68 3.87
N GLN A 38 -0.16 3.82 4.37
CA GLN A 38 -0.34 4.20 5.76
C GLN A 38 -1.82 4.41 6.11
N LEU A 39 -2.56 5.12 5.25
CA LEU A 39 -4.00 5.34 5.44
C LEU A 39 -4.76 4.01 5.43
N PHE A 40 -4.45 3.13 4.48
CA PHE A 40 -5.03 1.80 4.39
C PHE A 40 -4.73 0.99 5.67
N TRP A 41 -3.48 1.00 6.14
CA TRP A 41 -3.13 0.33 7.38
C TRP A 41 -3.92 0.89 8.57
N GLN A 42 -4.05 2.20 8.72
CA GLN A 42 -4.84 2.76 9.84
C GLN A 42 -6.32 2.36 9.78
N ALA A 43 -6.90 2.29 8.58
CA ALA A 43 -8.29 1.88 8.39
C ALA A 43 -8.53 0.41 8.75
N PHE A 44 -7.59 -0.48 8.40
CA PHE A 44 -7.77 -1.93 8.53
C PHE A 44 -6.95 -2.58 9.67
N ARG A 45 -6.10 -1.84 10.39
CA ARG A 45 -5.21 -2.41 11.42
C ARG A 45 -5.96 -3.22 12.47
N GLN A 46 -7.14 -2.75 12.89
CA GLN A 46 -7.90 -3.35 13.97
C GLN A 46 -8.48 -4.71 13.58
N PRO A 47 -9.31 -4.82 12.51
CA PRO A 47 -9.84 -6.11 12.10
C PRO A 47 -8.72 -7.09 11.68
N ILE A 48 -7.65 -6.61 11.04
CA ILE A 48 -6.51 -7.46 10.67
C ILE A 48 -5.80 -7.99 11.91
N ASN A 49 -5.53 -7.14 12.90
CA ASN A 49 -4.84 -7.58 14.13
C ASN A 49 -5.72 -8.51 14.97
N GLN A 50 -7.03 -8.27 15.05
CA GLN A 50 -7.97 -9.18 15.71
C GLN A 50 -7.93 -10.57 15.05
N TRP A 51 -8.13 -10.62 13.73
CA TRP A 51 -8.05 -11.88 12.98
C TRP A 51 -6.70 -12.59 13.15
N ARG A 52 -5.59 -11.83 13.11
CA ARG A 52 -4.23 -12.37 13.27
C ARG A 52 -4.02 -13.02 14.63
N VAL A 53 -4.56 -12.44 15.70
CA VAL A 53 -4.47 -12.99 17.05
C VAL A 53 -5.42 -14.17 17.22
N GLU A 54 -6.68 -14.04 16.79
CA GLU A 54 -7.73 -15.03 17.05
C GLU A 54 -7.61 -16.28 16.17
N THR A 55 -7.27 -16.11 14.90
CA THR A 55 -7.23 -17.22 13.93
C THR A 55 -5.82 -17.79 13.81
N LEU A 56 -4.82 -16.93 13.64
CA LEU A 56 -3.44 -17.37 13.40
C LEU A 56 -2.61 -17.51 14.68
N HIS A 57 -3.11 -17.06 15.84
CA HIS A 57 -2.35 -17.03 17.10
C HIS A 57 -1.02 -16.27 16.97
N LEU A 58 -0.97 -15.29 16.06
CA LEU A 58 0.20 -14.47 15.80
C LEU A 58 0.07 -13.13 16.52
N PRO A 59 1.20 -12.52 16.95
CA PRO A 59 1.16 -11.21 17.56
C PRO A 59 0.65 -10.15 16.59
N ALA A 60 -0.15 -9.22 17.12
CA ALA A 60 -0.63 -8.05 16.40
C ALA A 60 0.54 -7.21 15.87
N TRP A 61 0.38 -6.65 14.67
CA TRP A 61 1.34 -5.73 14.11
C TRP A 61 1.22 -4.34 14.75
N GLN A 62 2.34 -3.86 15.31
CA GLN A 62 2.42 -2.53 15.94
C GLN A 62 2.78 -1.42 14.94
N ARG A 63 3.42 -1.77 13.83
CA ARG A 63 3.81 -0.85 12.74
C ARG A 63 3.15 -1.28 11.43
N ASN A 64 3.05 -0.35 10.49
CA ASN A 64 2.50 -0.62 9.17
C ASN A 64 3.39 -1.62 8.41
N PRO A 65 2.91 -2.84 8.12
CA PRO A 65 3.68 -3.83 7.37
C PRO A 65 3.60 -3.59 5.86
N LEU A 66 2.60 -2.85 5.37
CA LEU A 66 2.33 -2.59 3.94
C LEU A 66 3.23 -1.53 3.33
N GLY A 67 3.81 -0.66 4.17
CA GLY A 67 4.73 0.38 3.72
C GLY A 67 6.14 -0.12 3.41
N ASN A 68 6.49 -1.36 3.79
CA ASN A 68 7.80 -1.93 3.54
C ASN A 68 7.81 -2.74 2.24
N GLU A 69 8.84 -2.51 1.41
CA GLU A 69 9.10 -3.16 0.12
C GLU A 69 9.08 -4.71 0.15
N GLY A 70 9.09 -5.32 1.34
CA GLY A 70 9.08 -6.77 1.52
C GLY A 70 7.92 -7.46 0.81
N TRP A 71 6.70 -6.91 0.86
CA TRP A 71 5.55 -7.49 0.16
C TRP A 71 5.60 -7.24 -1.35
N GLN A 72 6.22 -6.14 -1.79
CA GLN A 72 6.39 -5.82 -3.22
C GLN A 72 7.45 -6.70 -3.89
N ARG A 73 8.40 -7.25 -3.11
CA ARG A 73 9.44 -8.17 -3.60
C ARG A 73 9.01 -9.63 -3.61
N VAL A 74 7.83 -9.98 -3.10
CA VAL A 74 7.30 -11.34 -3.26
C VAL A 74 6.84 -11.47 -4.71
N SER A 75 7.77 -11.86 -5.58
CA SER A 75 7.45 -12.28 -6.94
C SER A 75 6.40 -13.37 -6.84
N ILE A 76 5.17 -13.08 -7.28
CA ILE A 76 4.15 -14.10 -7.40
C ILE A 76 4.57 -14.97 -8.60
N LEU A 77 5.40 -15.97 -8.31
CA LEU A 77 5.79 -16.99 -9.27
C LEU A 77 4.55 -17.88 -9.47
N TYR A 78 3.66 -17.50 -10.39
CA TYR A 78 2.75 -18.47 -10.98
C TYR A 78 3.56 -19.26 -12.00
N GLY A 79 3.96 -20.47 -11.61
CA GLY A 79 4.47 -21.53 -12.49
C GLY A 79 3.50 -22.69 -12.53
#